data_AF-W4FN10-F1
#
_entry.id   AF-W4FN10-F1
#
_cell.length_a   1.000
_cell.length_b   1.000
_cell.length_c   1.000
_cell.angle_alpha   90.00
_cell.angle_beta   90.00
_cell.angle_gamma   90.00
#
_symmetry.space_group_name_H-M   'P 1'
#
loop_
_entity.id
_entity.type
_entity.pdbx_description
1 polymer ?
#
loop_
_entity_poly.entity_id
_entity_poly.type
_entity_poly.pdbx_seq_one_letter_code
_entity_poly.pdbx_strand_id
1 'polypeptide(L)'
;MLARIAPRCMQRWPSAVVASMKPRSFSAFEKDEDGMVNINSKQHWDALVATGNPIVADFWAPWCGKCRQIQGFVETLAEDHPHVTFVRMNTGDEGVEPIKAALNVTVLPSFRFFNGGEEVGAPVTGYKKDQLEDQVTKLAL
;
A
#
# COMPACT_ATOMS: atom_id res chain seq x y z
N MET A 1 -42.60 -47.98 -4.16
CA MET A 1 -42.69 -47.32 -2.84
C MET A 1 -41.58 -46.29 -2.74
N LEU A 2 -41.95 -45.08 -2.32
CA LEU A 2 -41.30 -43.79 -2.53
C LEU A 2 -39.85 -43.69 -1.99
N ALA A 3 -38.92 -43.33 -2.88
CA ALA A 3 -37.64 -42.72 -2.51
C ALA A 3 -37.90 -41.30 -1.99
N ARG A 4 -37.40 -41.01 -0.78
CA ARG A 4 -37.57 -39.71 -0.10
C ARG A 4 -36.65 -38.67 -0.71
N ILE A 5 -37.24 -37.57 -1.16
CA ILE A 5 -36.57 -36.33 -1.54
C ILE A 5 -36.53 -35.39 -0.31
N ALA A 6 -35.46 -34.60 -0.24
CA ALA A 6 -35.23 -33.32 0.46
C ALA A 6 -34.34 -33.35 1.72
N PRO A 7 -33.72 -32.21 2.14
CA PRO A 7 -32.90 -31.26 1.37
C PRO A 7 -31.66 -30.73 2.16
N ARG A 8 -30.77 -29.99 1.47
CA ARG A 8 -29.96 -28.83 1.93
C ARG A 8 -29.14 -28.94 3.24
N CYS A 9 -27.81 -28.88 3.11
CA CYS A 9 -26.86 -28.16 3.98
C CYS A 9 -25.46 -28.39 3.37
N MET A 10 -24.87 -27.45 2.62
CA MET A 10 -24.14 -26.29 3.15
C MET A 10 -23.43 -26.60 4.47
N GLN A 11 -22.10 -26.44 4.44
CA GLN A 11 -21.17 -26.47 5.56
C GLN A 11 -20.67 -27.84 6.04
N ARG A 12 -19.45 -28.15 5.61
CA ARG A 12 -18.47 -28.82 6.46
C ARG A 12 -17.07 -28.30 6.13
N TRP A 13 -16.72 -27.14 6.67
CA TRP A 13 -15.33 -26.77 6.90
C TRP A 13 -14.79 -27.67 8.02
N PRO A 14 -13.75 -28.49 7.78
CA PRO A 14 -13.09 -29.17 8.86
C PRO A 14 -12.27 -28.15 9.67
N SER A 15 -12.53 -28.16 10.97
CA SER A 15 -11.79 -27.47 12.02
C SER A 15 -10.31 -27.83 11.99
N ALA A 16 -9.45 -26.83 11.85
CA ALA A 16 -8.13 -26.81 12.46
C ALA A 16 -7.67 -25.36 12.63
N VAL A 17 -7.98 -24.82 13.82
CA VAL A 17 -7.17 -23.86 14.58
C VAL A 17 -6.52 -22.70 13.81
N VAL A 18 -7.16 -21.53 13.83
CA VAL A 18 -6.46 -20.30 14.23
C VAL A 18 -7.41 -19.45 15.06
N ALA A 19 -7.53 -19.80 16.35
CA ALA A 19 -7.84 -18.79 17.34
C ALA A 19 -6.59 -17.92 17.48
N SER A 20 -6.58 -16.77 16.80
CA SER A 20 -5.73 -15.66 17.18
C SER A 20 -6.45 -14.40 16.77
N MET A 21 -6.96 -13.68 17.77
CA MET A 21 -7.32 -12.28 17.66
C MET A 21 -6.19 -11.56 16.89
N LYS A 22 -6.43 -11.20 15.64
CA LYS A 22 -5.51 -10.33 14.90
C LYS A 22 -5.77 -8.93 15.47
N PRO A 23 -4.81 -8.30 16.19
CA PRO A 23 -4.98 -6.92 16.66
C PRO A 23 -5.29 -6.07 15.44
N ARG A 24 -6.22 -5.10 15.54
CA ARG A 24 -6.68 -4.17 14.47
C ARG A 24 -5.61 -3.98 13.39
N SER A 25 -5.57 -4.87 12.40
CA SER A 25 -4.31 -5.08 11.69
C SER A 25 -4.28 -4.20 10.45
N PHE A 26 -3.24 -3.38 10.38
CA PHE A 26 -2.62 -2.78 9.21
C PHE A 26 -2.71 -3.54 7.86
N SER A 27 -3.04 -4.84 7.91
CA SER A 27 -3.10 -5.81 6.82
C SER A 27 -4.49 -5.92 6.14
N ALA A 28 -5.25 -4.83 6.03
CA ALA A 28 -6.52 -4.86 5.27
C ALA A 28 -6.32 -4.84 3.75
N PHE A 29 -5.10 -4.51 3.30
CA PHE A 29 -4.73 -4.48 1.89
C PHE A 29 -3.76 -5.63 1.61
N GLU A 30 -4.01 -6.36 0.51
CA GLU A 30 -3.12 -7.40 0.03
C GLU A 30 -1.78 -6.76 -0.34
N LYS A 31 -0.73 -7.19 0.35
CA LYS A 31 0.65 -6.84 0.01
C LYS A 31 1.13 -7.84 -1.04
N ASP A 32 1.83 -7.34 -2.06
CA ASP A 32 2.53 -8.17 -3.03
C ASP A 32 3.71 -8.92 -2.35
N GLU A 33 4.38 -9.83 -3.07
CA GLU A 33 5.54 -10.56 -2.53
C GLU A 33 6.68 -9.64 -2.07
N ASP A 34 6.74 -8.42 -2.59
CA ASP A 34 7.69 -7.36 -2.20
C ASP A 34 7.25 -6.58 -0.94
N GLY A 35 6.18 -6.99 -0.25
CA GLY A 35 5.69 -6.34 0.97
C GLY A 35 5.02 -4.97 0.78
N MET A 36 4.89 -4.51 -0.47
CA MET A 36 4.26 -3.24 -0.85
C MET A 36 2.83 -3.46 -1.37
N VAL A 37 2.02 -2.40 -1.34
CA VAL A 37 0.64 -2.39 -1.86
C VAL A 37 0.61 -1.69 -3.22
N ASN A 38 0.12 -2.37 -4.25
CA ASN A 38 -0.11 -1.75 -5.55
C ASN A 38 -1.45 -1.01 -5.61
N ILE A 39 -1.42 0.28 -5.95
CA ILE A 39 -2.63 1.10 -6.12
C ILE A 39 -2.77 1.51 -7.58
N ASN A 40 -3.85 1.05 -8.21
CA ASN A 40 -4.20 1.35 -9.61
C ASN A 40 -5.51 2.15 -9.74
N SER A 41 -6.22 2.43 -8.64
CA SER A 41 -7.56 3.03 -8.65
C SER A 41 -7.72 4.04 -7.52
N LYS A 42 -8.38 5.17 -7.81
CA LYS A 42 -8.66 6.23 -6.80
C LYS A 42 -9.43 5.71 -5.58
N GLN A 43 -10.43 4.86 -5.77
CA GLN A 43 -11.22 4.32 -4.66
C GLN A 43 -10.37 3.50 -3.69
N HIS A 44 -9.42 2.73 -4.23
CA HIS A 44 -8.50 1.91 -3.44
C HIS A 44 -7.56 2.80 -2.62
N TRP A 45 -7.07 3.90 -3.22
CA TRP A 45 -6.29 4.92 -2.53
C TRP A 45 -7.07 5.60 -1.40
N ASP A 46 -8.28 6.10 -1.68
CA ASP A 46 -9.09 6.82 -0.71
C ASP A 46 -9.42 5.91 0.49
N ALA A 47 -9.72 4.63 0.25
CA ALA A 47 -9.96 3.65 1.30
C ALA A 47 -8.71 3.39 2.15
N LEU A 48 -7.53 3.35 1.53
CA LEU A 48 -6.27 3.15 2.26
C LEU A 48 -5.96 4.35 3.15
N VAL A 49 -6.06 5.58 2.62
CA VAL A 49 -5.81 6.81 3.39
C VAL A 49 -6.80 6.93 4.55
N ALA A 50 -8.07 6.57 4.32
CA ALA A 50 -9.10 6.57 5.36
C ALA A 50 -8.82 5.61 6.54
N THR A 51 -7.90 4.64 6.39
CA THR A 51 -7.48 3.79 7.51
C THR A 51 -6.72 4.57 8.59
N GLY A 52 -6.18 5.75 8.25
CA GLY A 52 -5.40 6.58 9.16
C GLY A 52 -4.00 6.05 9.48
N ASN A 53 -3.60 4.95 8.84
CA ASN A 53 -2.29 4.34 9.02
C ASN A 53 -1.17 5.19 8.38
N PRO A 54 0.07 5.14 8.90
CA PRO A 54 1.23 5.71 8.23
C PRO A 54 1.44 5.04 6.87
N ILE A 55 1.42 5.84 5.81
CA ILE A 55 1.52 5.40 4.42
C ILE A 55 2.61 6.20 3.71
N VAL A 56 3.42 5.50 2.93
CA VAL A 56 4.39 6.09 2.00
C VAL A 56 3.91 5.78 0.59
N ALA A 57 3.49 6.80 -0.16
CA ALA A 57 3.08 6.67 -1.55
C ALA A 57 4.26 6.98 -2.48
N ASP A 58 4.75 5.93 -3.16
CA ASP A 58 5.77 5.97 -4.19
C ASP A 58 5.13 6.11 -5.59
N PHE A 59 5.31 7.28 -6.19
CA PHE A 59 4.94 7.54 -7.57
C PHE A 59 6.10 7.19 -8.49
N TRP A 60 5.89 6.15 -9.30
CA TRP A 60 6.89 5.63 -10.21
C TRP A 60 6.33 5.48 -11.64
N ALA A 61 7.21 5.13 -12.58
CA ALA A 61 6.84 4.78 -13.94
C ALA A 61 7.87 3.81 -14.56
N PRO A 62 7.45 2.89 -15.45
CA PRO A 62 8.36 1.91 -16.06
C PRO A 62 9.40 2.56 -16.99
N TRP A 63 9.09 3.72 -17.57
CA TRP A 63 10.03 4.50 -18.40
C TRP A 63 11.00 5.37 -17.57
N CYS A 64 10.85 5.42 -16.25
CA CYS A 64 11.71 6.23 -15.38
C CYS A 64 12.95 5.44 -14.92
N GLY A 65 14.11 5.74 -15.50
CA GLY A 65 15.38 5.08 -15.15
C GLY A 65 15.76 5.22 -13.67
N LYS A 66 15.59 6.42 -13.09
CA LYS A 66 15.92 6.67 -11.66
C LYS A 66 14.97 5.95 -10.70
N CYS A 67 13.72 5.70 -11.11
CA CYS A 67 12.74 4.98 -10.30
C CYS A 67 13.17 3.52 -10.11
N ARG A 68 13.63 2.86 -11.18
CA ARG A 68 14.19 1.49 -11.11
C ARG A 68 15.41 1.38 -10.19
N GLN A 69 16.23 2.43 -10.11
CA GLN A 69 17.42 2.45 -9.26
C GLN A 69 17.10 2.63 -7.76
N ILE A 70 15.98 3.27 -7.43
CA ILE A 70 15.60 3.49 -6.02
C ILE A 70 14.70 2.39 -5.48
N GLN A 71 13.99 1.67 -6.35
CA GLN A 71 13.01 0.64 -5.96
C GLN A 71 13.55 -0.35 -4.91
N GLY A 72 14.72 -0.96 -5.13
CA GLY A 72 15.29 -1.91 -4.16
C GLY A 72 15.61 -1.29 -2.78
N PHE A 73 15.89 0.01 -2.72
CA PHE A 73 16.04 0.72 -1.46
C PHE A 73 14.68 0.93 -0.76
N VAL A 74 13.64 1.26 -1.53
CA VAL A 74 12.28 1.41 -0.98
C VAL A 74 11.75 0.07 -0.48
N GLU A 75 12.03 -1.03 -1.17
CA GLU A 75 11.68 -2.39 -0.74
C GLU A 75 12.38 -2.74 0.59
N THR A 76 13.68 -2.43 0.72
CA THR A 76 14.41 -2.61 1.99
C THR A 76 13.78 -1.78 3.12
N LEU A 77 13.43 -0.51 2.86
CA LEU A 77 12.73 0.32 3.84
C LEU A 77 11.36 -0.23 4.23
N ALA A 78 10.65 -0.87 3.30
CA ALA A 78 9.36 -1.51 3.59
C ALA A 78 9.51 -2.74 4.50
N GLU A 79 10.61 -3.48 4.36
CA GLU A 79 10.95 -4.60 5.25
C GLU A 79 11.36 -4.12 6.65
N ASP A 80 12.17 -3.07 6.72
CA ASP A 80 12.66 -2.49 7.99
C ASP A 80 11.54 -1.79 8.78
N HIS A 81 10.53 -1.25 8.09
CA HIS A 81 9.39 -0.54 8.69
C HIS A 81 8.06 -1.24 8.42
N PRO A 82 7.79 -2.41 9.03
CA PRO A 82 6.56 -3.19 8.77
C PRO A 82 5.28 -2.51 9.25
N HIS A 83 5.42 -1.49 10.11
CA HIS A 83 4.35 -0.65 10.65
C HIS A 83 4.02 0.54 9.74
N VAL A 84 4.74 0.73 8.62
CA VAL A 84 4.46 1.74 7.58
C VAL A 84 3.96 1.02 6.32
N THR A 85 2.89 1.52 5.71
CA THR A 85 2.35 0.91 4.49
C THR A 85 3.04 1.57 3.31
N PHE A 86 3.90 0.82 2.65
CA PHE A 86 4.49 1.27 1.40
C PHE A 86 3.56 0.96 0.24
N VAL A 87 3.25 1.99 -0.53
CA VAL A 87 2.34 1.95 -1.66
C VAL A 87 3.10 2.31 -2.92
N ARG A 88 2.96 1.49 -3.96
CA ARG A 88 3.47 1.80 -5.29
C ARG A 88 2.32 2.24 -6.19
N MET A 89 2.51 3.36 -6.88
CA MET A 89 1.57 3.94 -7.83
C MET A 89 2.27 4.21 -9.15
N ASN A 90 1.90 3.42 -10.17
CA ASN A 90 2.38 3.64 -11.51
C ASN A 90 1.63 4.81 -12.15
N THR A 91 2.35 5.90 -12.40
CA THR A 91 1.80 7.12 -13.02
C THR A 91 1.42 6.95 -14.49
N GLY A 92 1.76 5.81 -15.10
CA GLY A 92 1.29 5.42 -16.43
C GLY A 92 -0.07 4.74 -16.46
N ASP A 93 -0.63 4.37 -15.31
CA ASP A 93 -1.96 3.78 -15.23
C ASP A 93 -3.02 4.89 -15.11
N GLU A 94 -4.07 4.81 -15.92
CA GLU A 94 -5.14 5.82 -15.99
C GLU A 94 -5.84 6.02 -14.64
N GLY A 95 -6.00 4.96 -13.85
CA GLY A 95 -6.64 5.05 -12.54
C GLY A 95 -5.80 5.74 -11.45
N VAL A 96 -4.49 5.95 -11.70
CA VAL A 96 -3.58 6.71 -10.83
C VAL A 96 -3.54 8.19 -11.20
N GLU A 97 -3.89 8.55 -12.43
CA GLU A 97 -3.93 9.93 -12.92
C GLU A 97 -4.69 10.91 -12.00
N PRO A 98 -5.92 10.62 -11.52
CA PRO A 98 -6.63 11.53 -10.61
C PRO A 98 -5.91 11.71 -9.26
N ILE A 99 -5.20 10.69 -8.77
CA ILE A 99 -4.44 10.76 -7.51
C ILE A 99 -3.22 11.66 -7.69
N LYS A 100 -2.48 11.45 -8.79
CA LYS A 100 -1.33 12.26 -9.20
C LYS A 100 -1.70 13.74 -9.33
N ALA A 101 -2.84 14.03 -9.96
CA ALA A 101 -3.36 15.38 -10.12
C ALA A 101 -3.73 16.02 -8.77
N ALA A 102 -4.43 15.29 -7.90
CA ALA A 102 -4.80 15.79 -6.56
C ALA A 102 -3.59 16.12 -5.69
N LEU A 103 -2.51 15.34 -5.79
CA LEU A 103 -1.27 15.53 -5.03
C LEU A 103 -0.23 16.39 -5.76
N ASN A 104 -0.59 16.95 -6.92
CA ASN A 104 0.26 17.80 -7.75
C ASN A 104 1.66 17.18 -8.00
N VAL A 105 1.71 15.89 -8.33
CA VAL A 105 2.95 15.16 -8.62
C VAL A 105 3.36 15.40 -10.08
N THR A 106 4.46 16.13 -10.26
CA THR A 106 4.97 16.53 -11.59
C THR A 106 6.32 15.91 -11.95
N VAL A 107 7.08 15.44 -10.95
CA VAL A 107 8.44 14.90 -11.11
C VAL A 107 8.49 13.48 -10.57
N LEU A 108 9.21 12.60 -11.25
CA LEU A 108 9.42 11.20 -10.85
C LEU A 108 10.90 10.91 -10.56
N PRO A 109 11.22 10.01 -9.61
CA PRO A 109 10.31 9.46 -8.60
C PRO A 109 9.83 10.55 -7.63
N SER A 110 8.64 10.36 -7.04
CA SER A 110 8.11 11.24 -5.99
C SER A 110 7.51 10.41 -4.88
N PHE A 111 7.85 10.78 -3.64
CA PHE A 111 7.35 10.14 -2.43
C PHE A 111 6.50 11.12 -1.65
N ARG A 112 5.31 10.66 -1.28
CA ARG A 112 4.35 11.39 -0.45
C ARG A 112 4.10 10.60 0.82
N PHE A 113 3.92 11.29 1.92
CA PHE A 113 3.85 10.69 3.23
C PHE A 113 2.51 11.04 3.87
N PHE A 114 1.82 10.05 4.40
CA PHE A 114 0.52 10.23 5.01
C PHE A 114 0.51 9.60 6.40
N ASN A 115 -0.18 10.23 7.34
CA ASN A 115 -0.45 9.67 8.65
C ASN A 115 -1.77 10.26 9.17
N GLY A 116 -2.60 9.46 9.81
CA GLY A 116 -3.91 9.93 10.29
C GLY A 116 -4.90 10.34 9.19
N GLY A 117 -4.63 9.97 7.92
CA GLY A 117 -5.45 10.34 6.77
C GLY A 117 -5.09 11.68 6.12
N GLU A 118 -4.02 12.34 6.57
CA GLU A 118 -3.53 13.60 6.03
C GLU A 118 -2.09 13.48 5.52
N GLU A 119 -1.70 14.32 4.57
CA GLU A 119 -0.30 14.40 4.11
C GLU A 119 0.55 15.07 5.19
N VAL A 120 1.65 14.43 5.57
CA VAL A 120 2.57 14.91 6.61
C VAL A 120 3.97 15.11 6.05
N GLY A 121 4.68 16.12 6.55
CA GLY A 121 6.06 16.37 6.14
C GLY A 121 6.20 16.98 4.75
N ALA A 122 7.45 17.06 4.28
CA ALA A 122 7.78 17.62 2.98
C ALA A 122 7.86 16.50 1.93
N PRO A 123 7.30 16.70 0.72
CA PRO A 123 7.40 15.71 -0.33
C PRO A 123 8.85 15.53 -0.79
N VAL A 124 9.26 14.28 -0.98
CA VAL A 124 10.59 13.95 -1.47
C VAL A 124 10.50 13.66 -2.96
N THR A 125 11.13 14.50 -3.77
CA THR A 125 11.16 14.33 -5.23
C THR A 125 12.58 14.07 -5.72
N GLY A 126 12.69 13.18 -6.71
CA GLY A 126 13.94 12.73 -7.29
C GLY A 126 14.65 11.64 -6.48
N TYR A 127 15.89 11.36 -6.87
CA TYR A 127 16.72 10.33 -6.25
C TYR A 127 17.42 10.88 -5.00
N LYS A 128 16.68 11.01 -3.89
CA LYS A 128 17.19 11.52 -2.61
C LYS A 128 16.95 10.48 -1.51
N LYS A 129 17.88 9.52 -1.37
CA LYS A 129 17.76 8.40 -0.43
C LYS A 129 17.73 8.85 1.02
N ASP A 130 18.68 9.71 1.41
CA ASP A 130 18.80 10.17 2.80
C ASP A 130 17.53 10.90 3.27
N GLN A 131 16.97 11.76 2.42
CA GLN A 131 15.73 12.46 2.69
C GLN A 131 14.52 11.51 2.80
N LEU A 132 14.48 10.44 1.98
CA LEU A 132 13.42 9.46 2.05
C LEU A 132 13.47 8.69 3.38
N GLU A 133 14.65 8.19 3.76
CA GLU A 133 14.87 7.48 5.01
C GLU A 133 14.55 8.33 6.24
N ASP A 134 14.99 9.59 6.23
CA ASP A 134 14.67 10.56 7.30
C ASP A 134 13.16 10.75 7.48
N GLN A 135 12.39 10.84 6.39
CA GLN A 135 10.94 11.01 6.46
C GLN A 135 10.24 9.72 6.90
N VAL A 136 10.67 8.56 6.39
CA VAL A 136 10.15 7.25 6.82
C VAL A 136 10.40 7.03 8.31
N THR A 137 11.60 7.35 8.79
CA THR A 137 11.93 7.26 10.22
C THR A 137 11.07 8.20 11.05
N LYS A 138 10.76 9.41 10.58
CA LYS A 138 9.85 10.34 11.28
C LYS A 138 8.41 9.85 11.33
N LEU A 139 7.95 9.13 10.30
CA LEU A 139 6.62 8.52 10.26
C LEU A 139 6.50 7.29 11.16
N ALA A 140 7.63 6.63 11.41
CA ALA A 140 7.75 5.43 12.22
C ALA A 140 7.71 5.70 13.74
N LEU A 141 7.88 6.96 14.15
CA LEU A 141 7.94 7.41 15.55
C LEU A 141 6.54 7.74 16.11
#